data_AF-A0A845R6N5-F1
#
_entry.id   AF-A0A845R6N5-F1
#
_cell.length_a   1.000
_cell.length_b   1.000
_cell.length_c   1.000
_cell.angle_alpha   90.00
_cell.angle_beta   90.00
_cell.angle_gamma   90.00
#
_symmetry.space_group_name_H-M   'P 1'
#
loop_
_entity.id
_entity.type
_entity.pdbx_description
1 polymer ?
#
loop_
_entity_poly.entity_id
_entity_poly.type
_entity_poly.pdbx_seq_one_letter_code
_entity_poly.pdbx_strand_id
1 'polypeptide(L)' 'MSEIEKMKRYIERTKMNIAGASPYKMNISEAFELAHQAYACGDLPIEIISLAFDYGMSKGYRAAKAERRAAV' A
#
# COMPACT_ATOMS: atom_id res chain seq x y z
N MET A 1 21.88 -7.89 -2.93
CA MET A 1 20.46 -7.74 -2.56
C MET A 1 19.93 -6.54 -3.33
N SER A 2 18.99 -6.75 -4.24
CA SER A 2 18.35 -5.69 -5.04
C SER A 2 17.37 -4.87 -4.20
N GLU A 3 16.93 -3.71 -4.71
CA GLU A 3 15.92 -2.89 -4.04
C GLU A 3 14.59 -3.64 -3.86
N ILE A 4 14.19 -4.44 -4.85
CA ILE A 4 12.98 -5.29 -4.75
C ILE A 4 13.12 -6.32 -3.63
N GLU A 5 14.29 -6.94 -3.48
CA GLU A 5 14.52 -7.91 -2.39
C GLU A 5 14.51 -7.23 -1.01
N LYS A 6 15.06 -6.03 -0.89
CA LYS A 6 14.99 -5.23 0.35
C LYS A 6 13.55 -4.91 0.71
N MET A 7 12.74 -4.48 -0.26
CA MET A 7 11.31 -4.19 -0.06
C MET A 7 10.53 -5.44 0.40
N LYS A 8 10.71 -6.60 -0.27
CA LYS A 8 10.07 -7.86 0.12
C LYS A 8 10.44 -8.27 1.55
N ARG A 9 11.74 -8.23 1.88
CA ARG A 9 12.22 -8.52 3.25
C ARG A 9 11.67 -7.57 4.30
N TYR A 10 11.51 -6.29 3.97
CA TYR A 10 10.90 -5.32 4.88
C TYR A 10 9.43 -5.67 5.17
N ILE A 11 8.66 -6.00 4.13
CA ILE A 11 7.26 -6.42 4.27
C ILE A 11 7.15 -7.68 5.15
N GLU A 12 7.97 -8.70 4.89
CA GLU A 12 8.02 -9.93 5.70
C GLU A 12 8.30 -9.67 7.18
N ARG A 13 9.22 -8.74 7.48
CA ARG A 13 9.60 -8.36 8.86
C ARG A 13 8.51 -7.59 9.59
N THR A 14 7.65 -6.86 8.87
CA THR A 14 6.65 -5.99 9.49
C THR A 14 5.53 -6.79 10.17
N LYS A 15 5.36 -8.08 9.83
CA LYS A 15 4.39 -9.01 10.47
C LYS A 15 2.98 -8.40 10.63
N MET A 16 2.55 -7.57 9.68
CA MET A 16 1.23 -6.94 9.73
C MET A 16 0.16 -8.03 9.74
N ASN A 17 -0.84 -7.91 10.63
CA ASN A 17 -1.99 -8.80 10.61
C ASN A 17 -2.89 -8.44 9.42
N ILE A 18 -2.59 -9.08 8.28
CA ILE A 18 -3.29 -8.89 7.01
C ILE A 18 -4.79 -9.21 7.17
N ALA A 19 -5.19 -10.16 8.02
CA ALA A 19 -6.59 -10.51 8.19
C ALA A 19 -7.41 -9.40 8.88
N GLY A 20 -6.83 -8.70 9.86
CA GLY A 20 -7.49 -7.58 10.58
C GLY A 20 -7.50 -6.24 9.82
N ALA A 21 -6.60 -6.08 8.83
CA ALA A 21 -6.43 -4.84 8.08
C ALA A 21 -7.41 -4.67 6.89
N SER A 22 -8.43 -5.52 6.75
CA SER A 22 -9.29 -5.61 5.56
C SER A 22 -9.82 -4.25 5.02
N PRO A 23 -10.39 -3.34 5.84
CA PRO A 23 -10.87 -2.05 5.33
C PRO A 23 -9.75 -1.05 4.99
N TYR A 24 -8.51 -1.33 5.43
CA TYR A 24 -7.36 -0.43 5.28
C TYR A 24 -6.34 -0.96 4.26
N LYS A 25 -6.75 -1.88 3.38
CA LYS A 25 -5.95 -2.27 2.22
C LYS A 25 -6.47 -1.61 0.96
N MET A 26 -5.59 -1.52 -0.03
CA MET A 26 -6.02 -1.26 -1.38
C MET A 26 -6.94 -2.38 -1.86
N ASN A 27 -8.11 -2.02 -2.39
CA ASN A 27 -9.03 -3.00 -2.98
C ASN A 27 -8.68 -3.25 -4.46
N ILE A 28 -9.29 -4.27 -5.06
CA ILE A 28 -8.99 -4.67 -6.44
C ILE A 28 -9.35 -3.58 -7.47
N SER A 29 -10.40 -2.80 -7.24
CA SER A 29 -10.80 -1.71 -8.14
C SER A 29 -9.78 -0.57 -8.12
N GLU A 30 -9.31 -0.19 -6.93
CA GLU A 30 -8.27 0.84 -6.76
C GLU A 30 -6.94 0.38 -7.40
N ALA A 31 -6.61 -0.91 -7.26
CA ALA A 31 -5.41 -1.48 -7.87
C ALA A 31 -5.50 -1.49 -9.41
N PHE A 32 -6.66 -1.84 -9.98
CA PHE A 32 -6.87 -1.78 -11.42
C PHE A 32 -6.79 -0.37 -11.96
N GLU A 33 -7.33 0.62 -11.25
CA GLU A 33 -7.26 2.02 -11.65
C GLU A 33 -5.80 2.51 -11.73
N LEU A 34 -5.00 2.26 -10.69
CA LEU A 34 -3.58 2.61 -10.68
C LEU A 34 -2.80 1.87 -11.77
N ALA A 35 -3.07 0.59 -11.97
CA ALA A 35 -2.40 -0.20 -13.00
C ALA A 35 -2.74 0.29 -14.41
N HIS A 36 -4.01 0.62 -14.66
CA HIS A 36 -4.45 1.15 -15.95
C HIS A 36 -3.80 2.50 -16.24
N GLN A 37 -3.77 3.42 -15.26
CA GLN A 37 -3.12 4.71 -15.43
C GLN A 37 -1.60 4.59 -15.61
N ALA A 38 -0.94 3.70 -14.86
CA ALA A 38 0.49 3.44 -15.05
C ALA A 38 0.80 2.85 -16.43
N TYR A 39 -0.06 1.95 -16.93
CA TYR A 39 0.10 1.34 -18.25
C TYR A 39 -0.17 2.33 -19.40
N ALA A 40 -1.16 3.20 -19.23
CA ALA A 40 -1.49 4.25 -20.19
C ALA A 40 -0.52 5.45 -20.13
N CYS A 41 0.37 5.50 -19.13
CA CYS A 41 1.40 6.52 -19.01
C CYS A 41 2.39 6.37 -20.18
N GLY A 42 2.41 7.37 -21.08
CA GLY A 42 3.33 7.40 -22.23
C GLY A 42 4.79 7.70 -21.86
N ASP A 43 5.10 7.81 -20.57
CA ASP A 43 6.43 8.06 -20.00
C ASP A 43 6.58 7.23 -18.71
N LEU A 44 7.63 7.48 -17.94
CA LEU A 44 7.90 6.79 -16.69
C LEU A 44 6.79 7.07 -15.65
N PRO A 45 6.06 6.06 -15.13
CA PRO A 45 4.89 6.26 -14.28
C PRO A 45 5.24 6.58 -12.81
N ILE A 46 6.25 7.43 -12.56
CA ILE A 46 6.72 7.79 -11.20
C ILE A 46 5.60 8.41 -10.38
N GLU A 47 4.79 9.29 -10.98
CA GLU A 47 3.71 9.98 -10.26
C GLU A 47 2.63 9.00 -9.79
N ILE A 48 2.29 8.00 -10.62
CA ILE A 48 1.31 6.97 -10.28
C ILE A 48 1.87 6.05 -9.19
N ILE A 49 3.16 5.70 -9.25
CA ILE A 49 3.83 4.93 -8.20
C ILE A 49 3.82 5.72 -6.88
N SER A 50 4.16 7.01 -6.93
CA SER A 50 4.18 7.89 -5.75
C SER A 50 2.79 8.00 -5.12
N LEU A 51 1.76 8.19 -5.94
CA LEU A 51 0.36 8.20 -5.51
C LEU A 51 -0.04 6.90 -4.80
N ALA A 52 0.35 5.75 -5.34
CA ALA A 52 0.07 4.45 -4.72
C ALA A 52 0.70 4.33 -3.32
N PHE A 53 1.93 4.84 -3.16
CA PHE A 53 2.63 4.87 -1.86
C PHE A 53 1.96 5.81 -0.87
N ASP A 54 1.64 7.05 -1.27
CA ASP A 54 0.98 8.04 -0.41
C ASP A 54 -0.40 7.56 0.06
N TYR A 55 -1.14 6.92 -0.85
CA TYR A 55 -2.43 6.32 -0.53
C TYR A 55 -2.28 5.13 0.45
N GLY A 56 -1.28 4.27 0.21
CA GLY A 56 -0.94 3.17 1.12
C GLY A 56 -0.59 3.66 2.53
N MET A 57 0.25 4.69 2.65
CA MET A 57 0.60 5.32 3.93
C MET A 57 -0.63 5.90 4.64
N SER A 58 -1.50 6.59 3.90
CA SER A 58 -2.75 7.16 4.43
C SER A 58 -3.67 6.08 4.98
N LYS A 59 -3.83 4.95 4.27
CA LYS A 59 -4.59 3.79 4.76
C LYS A 59 -3.94 3.14 5.98
N GLY A 60 -2.62 2.98 5.99
CA GLY A 60 -1.87 2.46 7.14
C GLY A 60 -2.02 3.34 8.39
N TYR A 61 -1.97 4.67 8.24
CA TYR A 61 -2.22 5.60 9.35
C TYR A 61 -3.62 5.43 9.93
N ARG A 62 -4.64 5.27 9.07
CA ARG A 62 -6.02 4.99 9.51
C ARG A 62 -6.15 3.65 10.22
N ALA A 63 -5.45 2.61 9.75
CA ALA A 63 -5.40 1.31 10.42
C ALA A 63 -4.85 1.43 11.84
N ALA A 64 -3.68 2.07 11.99
CA ALA A 64 -3.07 2.28 13.31
C ALA A 64 -3.97 3.09 14.25
N LYS A 65 -4.70 4.09 13.73
CA LYS A 65 -5.67 4.85 14.52
C LYS A 65 -6.86 4.00 14.97
N ALA A 66 -7.33 3.07 14.13
CA ALA A 66 -8.41 2.16 14.47
C ALA A 66 -7.98 1.11 15.52
N GLU A 67 -6.78 0.54 15.36
CA GLU A 67 -6.19 -0.38 16.34
C GLU A 67 -6.06 0.29 17.72
N ARG A 68 -5.55 1.54 17.76
CA ARG A 68 -5.49 2.31 19.01
C ARG A 68 -6.85 2.52 19.66
N ARG A 69 -7.92 2.72 18.88
CA ARG A 69 -9.29 2.90 19.41
C ARG A 69 -9.88 1.61 19.96
N ALA A 70 -9.54 0.47 19.37
CA ALA A 70 -10.03 -0.84 19.83
C ALA A 70 -9.31 -1.32 21.11
N ALA A 71 -8.15 -0.76 21.43
CA ALA A 71 -7.36 -1.10 22.61
C ALA A 71 -7.69 -0.27 23.86
N VAL A 72 -8.59 0.71 23.75
CA VAL A 72 -9.11 1.56 24.84
C VAL A 72 -10.51 1.09 25.20
#